data_AF-A0A0M6WEJ2-F1
#
_entry.id   AF-A0A0M6WEJ2-F1
#
_cell.length_a   1.000
_cell.length_b   1.000
_cell.length_c   1.000
_cell.angle_alpha   90.00
_cell.angle_beta   90.00
_cell.angle_gamma   90.00
#
_symmetry.space_group_name_H-M   'P 1'
#
loop_
_entity.id
_entity.type
_entity.pdbx_description
1 polymer ?
#
loop_
_entity_poly.entity_id
_entity_poly.type
_entity_poly.pdbx_seq_one_letter_code
_entity_poly.pdbx_strand_id
1 'polypeptide(L)'
;MEENAISGDDNTHWFHSNGIITSIDNSQKKICVDISQKNNFFDGTNITLNCNKSSLDITYLEAGQEITFYFFENNVLDTEVAIEKLNIVTP
;
A
#
# COMPACT_ATOMS: atom_id res chain seq x y z
N MET A 1 -30.44 24.84 -1.31
CA MET A 1 -30.36 23.37 -1.40
C MET A 1 -28.88 23.08 -1.36
N GLU A 2 -28.35 22.69 -0.20
CA GLU A 2 -26.96 22.23 -0.08
C GLU A 2 -26.83 20.99 -0.94
N GLU A 3 -25.96 21.03 -1.95
CA GLU A 3 -25.48 19.80 -2.57
C GLU A 3 -24.72 19.05 -1.47
N ASN A 4 -25.39 18.10 -0.83
CA ASN A 4 -24.72 17.07 -0.06
C ASN A 4 -23.76 16.41 -1.04
N ALA A 5 -22.47 16.75 -0.97
CA ALA A 5 -21.44 15.97 -1.60
C ALA A 5 -21.67 14.54 -1.11
N ILE A 6 -22.12 13.69 -2.02
CA ILE A 6 -22.09 12.25 -1.78
C ILE A 6 -20.60 11.96 -1.73
N SER A 7 -20.03 11.95 -0.51
CA SER A 7 -18.66 11.50 -0.30
C SER A 7 -18.59 10.14 -0.95
N GLY A 8 -17.85 10.03 -2.05
CA GLY A 8 -17.71 8.77 -2.76
C GLY A 8 -17.29 7.73 -1.74
N ASP A 9 -18.03 6.62 -1.67
CA ASP A 9 -17.71 5.45 -0.85
C ASP A 9 -16.19 5.24 -0.85
N ASP A 10 -15.58 5.04 0.33
CA ASP A 10 -14.12 4.95 0.49
C ASP A 10 -13.48 3.82 -0.35
N ASN A 11 -14.32 2.99 -0.99
CA ASN A 11 -13.96 1.99 -2.02
C ASN A 11 -13.94 2.53 -3.46
N THR A 12 -14.06 3.84 -3.67
CA THR A 12 -14.09 4.48 -5.01
C THR A 12 -12.83 5.28 -5.33
N HIS A 13 -12.02 5.58 -4.31
CA HIS A 13 -10.80 6.38 -4.45
C HIS A 13 -9.58 5.60 -3.94
N TRP A 14 -8.56 5.49 -4.79
CA TRP A 14 -7.26 4.94 -4.37
C TRP A 14 -6.41 6.02 -3.73
N PHE A 15 -5.91 5.73 -2.53
CA PHE A 15 -4.80 6.43 -1.91
C PHE A 15 -3.50 5.77 -2.33
N HIS A 16 -2.39 6.49 -2.15
CA HIS A 16 -1.06 5.93 -2.38
C HIS A 16 -0.06 6.39 -1.34
N SER A 17 0.99 5.60 -1.19
CA SER A 17 2.15 5.96 -0.38
C SER A 17 3.42 5.37 -1.00
N ASN A 18 4.53 5.98 -0.67
CA ASN A 18 5.85 5.48 -1.05
C ASN A 18 6.47 4.76 0.13
N GLY A 19 7.30 3.77 -0.16
CA GLY A 19 8.09 3.10 0.86
C GLY A 19 9.25 2.33 0.27
N ILE A 20 10.26 2.09 1.09
CA ILE A 20 11.42 1.27 0.74
C ILE A 20 11.13 -0.15 1.20
N ILE A 21 11.29 -1.13 0.31
CA ILE A 21 11.12 -2.53 0.65
C ILE A 21 12.18 -2.95 1.67
N THR A 22 11.77 -3.48 2.82
CA THR A 22 12.68 -4.00 3.85
C THR A 22 12.77 -5.52 3.82
N SER A 23 11.68 -6.21 3.47
CA SER A 23 11.67 -7.67 3.31
C SER A 23 10.50 -8.15 2.45
N ILE A 24 10.65 -9.32 1.82
CA ILE A 24 9.63 -9.94 0.97
C ILE A 24 9.41 -11.38 1.43
N ASP A 25 8.16 -11.75 1.65
CA ASP A 25 7.71 -13.12 1.86
C ASP A 25 6.86 -13.56 0.65
N ASN A 26 7.51 -14.23 -0.30
CA ASN A 26 6.87 -14.76 -1.50
C ASN A 26 5.86 -15.88 -1.19
N SER A 27 6.04 -16.63 -0.09
CA SER A 27 5.12 -17.71 0.28
C SER A 27 3.78 -17.15 0.76
N GLN A 28 3.80 -16.03 1.47
CA GLN A 28 2.59 -15.37 1.99
C GLN A 28 2.08 -14.24 1.09
N LYS A 29 2.81 -13.92 0.01
CA LYS A 29 2.61 -12.74 -0.84
C LYS A 29 2.54 -11.46 -0.01
N LYS A 30 3.53 -11.26 0.86
CA LYS A 30 3.64 -10.08 1.72
C LYS A 30 4.95 -9.35 1.48
N ILE A 31 4.91 -8.03 1.59
CA ILE A 31 6.08 -7.16 1.52
C ILE A 31 6.08 -6.29 2.76
N CYS A 32 7.19 -6.19 3.47
CA CYS A 32 7.35 -5.16 4.49
C CYS A 32 8.02 -3.95 3.86
N VAL A 33 7.49 -2.76 4.14
CA VAL A 33 8.05 -1.49 3.70
C VAL A 33 8.28 -0.55 4.87
N ASP A 34 9.31 0.27 4.75
CA ASP A 34 9.46 1.47 5.56
C ASP A 34 8.97 2.67 4.75
N ILE A 35 7.88 3.30 5.19
CA ILE A 35 7.33 4.49 4.53
C ILE A 35 8.11 5.77 4.90
N SER A 36 9.01 5.73 5.90
CA SER A 36 9.90 6.80 6.40
C SER A 36 9.25 8.12 6.84
N GLN A 37 8.06 8.45 6.34
CA GLN A 37 7.24 9.58 6.72
C GLN A 37 5.92 9.05 7.28
N LYS A 38 5.64 9.40 8.55
CA LYS A 38 4.34 9.14 9.14
C LYS A 38 3.28 9.87 8.31
N ASN A 39 2.22 9.17 7.93
CA ASN A 39 1.06 9.74 7.26
C ASN A 39 -0.19 9.53 8.13
N ASN A 40 -1.34 10.01 7.65
CA ASN A 40 -2.61 9.92 8.40
C ASN A 40 -3.26 8.52 8.34
N PHE A 41 -2.69 7.58 7.57
CA PHE A 41 -3.25 6.24 7.37
C PHE A 41 -2.62 5.20 8.29
N PHE A 42 -1.35 5.41 8.68
CA PHE A 42 -0.59 4.42 9.44
C PHE A 42 -0.01 5.01 10.73
N ASP A 43 -0.16 4.27 11.83
CA ASP A 43 0.35 4.70 13.13
C ASP A 43 1.88 4.53 13.29
N GLY A 44 2.50 3.72 12.43
CA GLY A 44 3.94 3.46 12.38
C GLY A 44 4.52 3.65 10.98
N THR A 45 5.84 3.49 10.87
CA THR A 45 6.55 3.58 9.58
C THR A 45 6.76 2.22 8.91
N ASN A 46 6.68 1.13 9.66
CA ASN A 46 6.91 -0.22 9.16
C ASN A 46 5.56 -0.87 8.86
N ILE A 47 5.25 -1.02 7.57
CA ILE A 47 3.95 -1.47 7.08
C ILE A 47 4.11 -2.77 6.32
N THR A 48 3.17 -3.68 6.51
CA THR A 48 3.05 -4.92 5.77
C THR A 48 2.05 -4.72 4.63
N LEU A 49 2.50 -4.83 3.40
CA LEU A 49 1.65 -4.85 2.21
C LEU A 49 1.20 -6.29 1.97
N ASN A 50 -0.11 -6.49 1.91
CA ASN A 50 -0.72 -7.75 1.50
C ASN A 50 -0.94 -7.71 -0.01
N CYS A 51 -0.19 -8.53 -0.73
CA CYS A 51 -0.15 -8.59 -2.19
C CYS A 51 -0.90 -9.82 -2.74
N ASN A 52 -1.93 -10.32 -2.03
CA ASN A 52 -2.68 -11.50 -2.46
C ASN A 52 -3.58 -11.27 -3.69
N LYS A 53 -3.79 -10.02 -4.09
CA LYS A 53 -4.52 -9.69 -5.33
C LYS A 53 -3.83 -10.36 -6.52
N SER A 54 -4.59 -11.09 -7.33
CA SER A 54 -4.03 -11.92 -8.41
C SER A 54 -3.25 -11.15 -9.48
N SER A 55 -3.55 -9.85 -9.65
CA SER A 55 -2.87 -8.95 -10.58
C SER A 55 -1.50 -8.47 -10.09
N LEU A 56 -1.11 -8.77 -8.85
CA LEU A 56 0.17 -8.37 -8.28
C LEU A 56 1.17 -9.51 -8.42
N ASP A 57 2.28 -9.22 -9.09
CA ASP A 57 3.46 -10.06 -9.12
C ASP A 57 4.58 -9.38 -8.34
N ILE A 58 5.09 -10.07 -7.31
CA ILE A 58 6.14 -9.57 -6.41
C ILE A 58 7.45 -10.34 -6.58
N THR A 59 7.52 -11.27 -7.54
CA THR A 59 8.61 -12.23 -7.69
C THR A 59 9.96 -11.56 -7.98
N TYR A 60 9.94 -10.41 -8.64
CA TYR A 60 11.14 -9.67 -9.07
C TYR A 60 11.47 -8.46 -8.19
N LEU A 61 10.73 -8.29 -7.08
CA LEU A 61 11.01 -7.22 -6.14
C LEU A 61 12.16 -7.62 -5.22
N GLU A 62 12.90 -6.63 -4.74
CA GLU A 62 14.06 -6.80 -3.89
C GLU A 62 14.06 -5.77 -2.75
N ALA A 63 14.64 -6.13 -1.61
CA ALA A 63 14.84 -5.19 -0.52
C ALA A 63 15.75 -4.02 -0.96
N GLY A 64 15.43 -2.81 -0.50
CA GLY A 64 16.10 -1.57 -0.88
C GLY A 64 15.47 -0.84 -2.07
N GLN A 65 14.55 -1.47 -2.81
CA GLN A 65 13.79 -0.79 -3.86
C GLN A 65 12.78 0.18 -3.25
N GLU A 66 12.69 1.38 -3.81
CA GLU A 66 11.57 2.29 -3.54
C GLU A 66 10.37 1.90 -4.41
N ILE A 67 9.20 1.82 -3.80
CA ILE A 67 7.95 1.52 -4.48
C ILE A 67 6.87 2.55 -4.14
N THR A 68 5.93 2.73 -5.06
CA THR A 68 4.65 3.38 -4.79
C THR A 68 3.56 2.31 -4.80
N PHE A 69 2.80 2.22 -3.71
CA PHE A 69 1.69 1.28 -3.58
C PHE A 69 0.36 2.03 -3.42
N TYR A 70 -0.71 1.45 -3.95
CA TYR A 70 -2.04 2.04 -3.99
C TYR A 70 -3.02 1.15 -3.22
N PHE A 71 -3.92 1.75 -2.46
CA PHE A 71 -4.86 1.04 -1.58
C PHE A 71 -6.15 1.85 -1.39
N PHE A 72 -7.21 1.17 -0.97
CA PHE A 72 -8.40 1.83 -0.42
C PHE A 72 -8.23 2.03 1.08
N GLU A 73 -8.79 3.10 1.65
CA GLU A 73 -8.69 3.36 3.09
C GLU A 73 -9.23 2.18 3.94
N ASN A 74 -10.33 1.59 3.50
CA ASN A 74 -10.93 0.41 4.13
C ASN A 74 -10.05 -0.84 4.15
N ASN A 75 -8.97 -0.88 3.36
CA ASN A 75 -8.04 -2.00 3.32
C ASN A 75 -6.94 -1.91 4.39
N VAL A 76 -6.86 -0.79 5.13
CA VAL A 76 -5.87 -0.58 6.18
C VAL A 76 -6.33 -1.24 7.48
N LEU A 77 -5.53 -2.17 7.99
CA LEU A 77 -5.76 -2.93 9.21
C LEU A 77 -4.51 -2.84 10.10
N ASP A 78 -4.50 -1.86 11.01
CA ASP A 78 -3.34 -1.49 11.84
C ASP A 78 -2.07 -1.26 11.00
N THR A 79 -1.19 -2.25 10.96
CA THR A 79 0.09 -2.22 10.24
C THR A 79 0.09 -3.05 8.97
N GLU A 80 -1.03 -3.67 8.60
CA GLU A 80 -1.20 -4.40 7.34
C GLU A 80 -2.16 -3.66 6.41
N VAL A 81 -1.85 -3.61 5.12
CA VAL A 81 -2.73 -3.02 4.11
C VAL A 81 -2.82 -3.90 2.87
N ALA A 82 -4.04 -4.23 2.46
CA ALA A 82 -4.26 -4.89 1.18
C ALA A 82 -4.13 -3.88 0.03
N ILE A 83 -3.17 -4.12 -0.87
CA ILE A 83 -2.87 -3.18 -1.95
C ILE A 83 -3.55 -3.59 -3.25
N GLU A 84 -3.89 -2.58 -4.03
CA GLU A 84 -4.58 -2.69 -5.32
C GLU A 84 -3.59 -2.68 -6.49
N LYS A 85 -2.49 -1.93 -6.32
CA LYS A 85 -1.44 -1.76 -7.32
C LYS A 85 -0.09 -1.46 -6.65
N LEU A 86 0.99 -1.84 -7.31
CA LEU A 86 2.37 -1.53 -6.93
C LEU A 86 3.14 -1.11 -8.17
N ASN A 87 3.96 -0.06 -8.05
CA ASN A 87 4.93 0.36 -9.06
C ASN A 87 6.31 0.49 -8.41
N ILE A 88 7.36 0.08 -9.13
CA ILE A 88 8.74 0.38 -8.75
C ILE A 88 9.02 1.84 -9.13
N VAL A 89 9.59 2.62 -8.21
CA VAL A 89 10.08 3.97 -8.50
C VAL A 89 11.42 3.82 -9.20
N THR A 90 11.44 4.01 -10.52
CA THR A 90 12.69 4.09 -11.28
C THR A 90 13.26 5.50 -11.17
N PRO A 91 14.58 5.67 -10.96
CA PRO A 91 15.25 6.96 -11.10
C PRO A 91 15.04 7.60 -12.48
#